data_AF-A0A3Q3GSX4-F1
#
_entry.id   AF-A0A3Q3GSX4-F1
#
_cell.length_a   1.000
_cell.length_b   1.000
_cell.length_c   1.000
_cell.angle_alpha   90.00
_cell.angle_beta   90.00
_cell.angle_gamma   90.00
#
_symmetry.space_group_name_H-M   'P 1'
#
loop_
_entity.id
_entity.type
_entity.pdbx_description
1 polymer ?
#
loop_
_entity_poly.entity_id
_entity_poly.type
_entity_poly.pdbx_seq_one_letter_code
_entity_poly.pdbx_strand_id
1 'polypeptide(L)'
;MDFNVKRLAADAGTFLSRAVQFTEEKLGQAEKTELDAHLENLLIRAENTKQWTERIMKQTEVLLQPNPNVRLEEFVYEKLEKKAPTRMNNHELLGQSMIESGSEFGPGTAYGNALIKCGETEKQIGGAERELIQSAAINFLTPFRNFLEGDFKTILKERKLLQVKRLDLDAAKTRLKKARMADARAAAEQELRMTQSEFDRQAEITRLLLEGVSSTHAHHLRCLNDFVEAQTTYYAQCYQYMGDLQKQLGSFPSSFSNNNQSSVSGGASISVPTIPVSASLPSVSGGSSVSGGTSGGFNELRSSNSSRKARVLYDYDAASSSELSLLADEVITVSSVPGMDSDWLMGERGNQKGKVPITYLELFN
;
A
#
# COMPACT_ATOMS: atom_id res chain seq x y z
N MET A 1 38.73 -17.28 -35.22
CA MET A 1 37.72 -16.44 -34.57
C MET A 1 38.30 -15.05 -34.47
N ASP A 2 38.12 -14.23 -35.51
CA ASP A 2 38.63 -12.85 -35.48
C ASP A 2 37.74 -12.03 -34.56
N PHE A 3 38.28 -11.71 -33.38
CA PHE A 3 37.63 -10.85 -32.40
C PHE A 3 37.41 -9.47 -33.05
N ASN A 4 36.15 -9.05 -33.15
CA ASN A 4 35.74 -7.92 -33.98
C ASN A 4 36.02 -6.56 -33.29
N VAL A 5 37.31 -6.26 -33.09
CA VAL A 5 37.81 -5.03 -32.43
C VAL A 5 37.29 -3.76 -33.13
N LYS A 6 37.09 -3.81 -34.46
CA LYS A 6 36.52 -2.68 -35.23
C LYS A 6 35.06 -2.39 -34.87
N ARG A 7 34.24 -3.43 -34.66
CA ARG A 7 32.86 -3.27 -34.19
C ARG A 7 32.83 -2.75 -32.75
N LEU A 8 33.69 -3.28 -31.89
CA LEU A 8 33.81 -2.82 -30.50
C LEU A 8 34.22 -1.33 -30.42
N ALA A 9 35.14 -0.89 -31.28
CA ALA A 9 35.57 0.51 -31.35
C ALA A 9 34.46 1.43 -31.91
N ALA A 10 33.69 0.99 -32.90
CA ALA A 10 32.55 1.73 -33.41
C ALA A 10 31.41 1.86 -32.38
N ASP A 11 31.12 0.78 -31.65
CA ASP A 11 30.14 0.77 -30.56
C ASP A 11 30.59 1.66 -29.38
N ALA A 12 31.89 1.69 -29.07
CA ALA A 12 32.45 2.61 -28.08
C ALA A 12 32.40 4.08 -28.54
N GLY A 13 32.63 4.35 -29.83
CA GLY A 13 32.54 5.69 -30.41
C GLY A 13 31.12 6.27 -30.39
N THR A 14 30.12 5.43 -30.65
CA THR A 14 28.70 5.84 -30.52
C THR A 14 28.31 6.08 -29.07
N PHE A 15 28.77 5.25 -28.13
CA PHE A 15 28.53 5.45 -26.69
C PHE A 15 29.13 6.78 -26.18
N LEU A 16 30.38 7.09 -26.54
CA LEU A 16 31.02 8.35 -26.18
C LEU A 16 30.28 9.54 -26.79
N SER A 17 29.84 9.44 -28.05
CA SER A 17 29.05 10.48 -28.71
C SER A 17 27.73 10.76 -27.98
N ARG A 18 27.03 9.71 -27.53
CA ARG A 18 25.80 9.85 -26.71
C ARG A 18 26.09 10.53 -25.38
N ALA A 19 27.18 10.15 -24.71
CA ALA A 19 27.56 10.74 -23.42
C ALA A 19 27.91 12.22 -23.54
N VAL A 20 28.60 12.61 -24.62
CA VAL A 20 28.89 14.02 -24.95
C VAL A 20 27.59 14.78 -25.17
N GLN A 21 26.71 14.28 -26.05
CA GLN A 21 25.43 14.92 -26.34
C GLN A 21 24.57 15.11 -25.07
N PHE A 22 24.46 14.07 -24.24
CA PHE A 22 23.72 14.14 -22.98
C PHE A 22 24.29 15.20 -22.02
N THR A 23 25.62 15.33 -21.98
CA THR A 23 26.30 16.32 -21.14
C THR A 23 26.08 17.74 -21.67
N GLU A 24 26.18 17.95 -22.99
CA GLU A 24 25.96 19.26 -23.62
C GLU A 24 24.51 19.74 -23.46
N GLU A 25 23.52 18.83 -23.52
CA GLU A 25 22.12 19.17 -23.21
C GLU A 25 21.93 19.61 -21.75
N LYS A 26 22.55 18.89 -20.80
CA LYS A 26 22.46 19.24 -19.37
C LYS A 26 23.13 20.57 -19.05
N LEU A 27 24.11 20.97 -19.84
CA LEU A 27 24.81 22.24 -19.74
C LEU A 27 24.13 23.38 -20.53
N GLY A 28 23.03 23.09 -21.25
CA GLY A 28 22.29 24.05 -22.07
C GLY A 28 23.00 24.45 -23.37
N GLN A 29 24.02 23.70 -23.79
CA GLN A 29 24.85 24.01 -24.94
C GLN A 29 24.42 23.29 -26.24
N ALA A 30 23.52 22.30 -26.13
CA ALA A 30 22.99 21.56 -27.27
C ALA A 30 21.47 21.65 -27.37
N GLU A 31 20.98 21.74 -28.60
CA GLU A 31 19.56 21.67 -28.96
C GLU A 31 19.06 20.24 -28.72
N LYS A 32 17.91 20.11 -28.06
CA LYS A 32 17.30 18.83 -27.71
C LYS A 32 16.15 18.54 -28.66
N THR A 33 16.11 17.36 -29.28
CA THR A 33 14.90 16.94 -29.98
C THR A 33 13.78 16.75 -28.95
N GLU A 34 12.75 17.59 -29.05
CA GLU A 34 11.55 17.47 -28.21
C GLU A 34 10.71 16.28 -28.67
N LEU A 35 10.12 15.58 -27.70
CA LEU A 35 9.07 14.61 -28.01
C LEU A 35 7.80 15.39 -28.30
N ASP A 36 6.89 14.83 -29.11
CA ASP A 36 5.59 15.47 -29.27
C ASP A 36 4.82 15.47 -27.94
N ALA A 37 3.96 16.48 -27.77
CA ALA A 37 3.23 16.68 -26.52
C ALA A 37 2.32 15.49 -26.16
N HIS A 38 1.84 14.73 -27.14
CA HIS A 38 0.98 13.58 -26.89
C HIS A 38 1.78 12.44 -26.24
N LEU A 39 2.96 12.13 -26.77
CA LEU A 39 3.86 11.12 -26.24
C LEU A 39 4.38 11.49 -24.84
N GLU A 40 4.67 12.78 -24.60
CA GLU A 40 5.04 13.25 -23.25
C GLU A 40 3.91 13.03 -22.24
N ASN A 41 2.67 13.36 -22.60
CA ASN A 41 1.50 13.12 -21.76
C ASN A 41 1.28 11.62 -21.47
N LEU A 42 1.49 10.76 -22.47
CA LEU A 42 1.43 9.31 -22.32
C LEU A 42 2.50 8.79 -21.36
N LEU A 43 3.73 9.30 -21.44
CA LEU A 43 4.83 8.95 -20.53
C LEU A 43 4.52 9.34 -19.08
N ILE A 44 4.00 10.56 -18.86
CA ILE A 44 3.60 11.03 -17.53
C ILE A 44 2.49 10.14 -16.96
N ARG A 45 1.48 9.83 -17.78
CA ARG A 45 0.38 8.95 -17.37
C ARG A 45 0.88 7.57 -16.96
N ALA A 46 1.75 6.95 -17.77
CA ALA A 46 2.28 5.63 -17.46
C ALA A 46 3.10 5.61 -16.16
N GLU A 47 3.93 6.62 -15.92
CA GLU A 47 4.69 6.74 -14.66
C GLU A 47 3.77 6.89 -13.45
N ASN A 48 2.75 7.74 -13.55
CA ASN A 48 1.74 7.89 -12.50
C ASN A 48 1.00 6.57 -12.24
N THR A 49 0.60 5.86 -13.29
CA THR A 49 -0.04 4.54 -13.18
C THR A 49 0.83 3.59 -12.38
N LYS A 50 2.12 3.48 -12.72
CA LYS A 50 3.06 2.62 -12.00
C LYS A 50 3.16 3.00 -10.52
N GLN A 51 3.34 4.28 -10.20
CA GLN A 51 3.45 4.74 -8.81
C GLN A 51 2.19 4.43 -7.99
N TRP A 52 1.00 4.64 -8.57
CA TRP A 52 -0.26 4.35 -7.88
C TRP A 52 -0.46 2.85 -7.71
N THR A 53 -0.16 2.03 -8.72
CA THR A 53 -0.21 0.56 -8.63
C THR A 53 0.73 0.05 -7.54
N GLU A 54 2.00 0.50 -7.50
CA GLU A 54 2.97 0.12 -6.47
C GLU A 54 2.46 0.48 -5.07
N ARG A 55 1.97 1.71 -4.88
CA ARG A 55 1.47 2.21 -3.59
C ARG A 55 0.26 1.42 -3.09
N ILE A 56 -0.73 1.20 -3.96
CA ILE A 56 -1.96 0.47 -3.60
C ILE A 56 -1.61 -0.97 -3.23
N MET A 57 -0.81 -1.64 -4.06
CA MET A 57 -0.41 -3.03 -3.85
C MET A 57 0.33 -3.20 -2.51
N LYS A 58 1.29 -2.32 -2.22
CA LYS A 58 2.03 -2.31 -0.94
C LYS A 58 1.09 -2.15 0.27
N GLN A 59 0.12 -1.25 0.20
CA GLN A 59 -0.79 -1.02 1.32
C GLN A 59 -1.76 -2.19 1.50
N THR A 60 -2.21 -2.82 0.41
CA THR A 60 -3.05 -4.01 0.49
C THR A 60 -2.29 -5.20 1.08
N GLU A 61 -1.00 -5.38 0.75
CA GLU A 61 -0.16 -6.40 1.41
C GLU A 61 -0.05 -6.18 2.93
N VAL A 62 0.11 -4.93 3.37
CA VAL A 62 0.15 -4.59 4.81
C VAL A 62 -1.19 -4.86 5.48
N LEU A 63 -2.31 -4.60 4.79
CA LEU A 63 -3.64 -4.91 5.30
C LEU A 63 -3.84 -6.41 5.50
N LEU A 64 -3.45 -7.22 4.51
CA LEU A 64 -3.66 -8.68 4.53
C LEU A 64 -2.66 -9.40 5.45
N GLN A 65 -1.43 -8.90 5.53
CA GLN A 65 -0.41 -9.45 6.41
C GLN A 65 0.43 -8.32 7.02
N PRO A 66 0.01 -7.78 8.18
CA PRO A 66 0.71 -6.68 8.85
C PRO A 66 2.15 -7.03 9.25
N ASN A 67 2.43 -8.31 9.52
CA ASN A 67 3.74 -8.75 9.97
C ASN A 67 4.76 -8.75 8.79
N PRO A 68 5.78 -7.88 8.81
CA PRO A 68 6.74 -7.78 7.71
C PRO A 68 7.62 -9.03 7.55
N ASN A 69 7.90 -9.75 8.64
CA ASN A 69 8.71 -10.96 8.59
C ASN A 69 7.99 -12.08 7.86
N VAL A 70 6.68 -12.21 8.07
CA VAL A 70 5.87 -13.24 7.40
C VAL A 70 5.71 -12.90 5.92
N ARG A 71 5.50 -11.62 5.56
CA ARG A 71 5.48 -11.20 4.16
C ARG A 71 6.79 -11.49 3.43
N LEU A 72 7.93 -11.20 4.05
CA LEU A 72 9.24 -11.49 3.47
C LEU A 72 9.44 -12.99 3.25
N GLU A 73 9.03 -13.80 4.21
CA GLU A 73 9.11 -15.26 4.09
C GLU A 73 8.23 -15.80 2.96
N GLU A 74 6.97 -15.36 2.87
CA GLU A 74 6.06 -15.72 1.78
C GLU A 74 6.65 -15.36 0.41
N PHE A 75 7.24 -14.18 0.28
CA PHE A 75 7.93 -13.75 -0.93
C PHE A 75 9.12 -14.67 -1.29
N VAL A 76 9.90 -15.11 -0.31
CA VAL A 76 11.02 -16.04 -0.54
C VAL A 76 10.51 -17.40 -1.02
N TYR A 77 9.44 -17.92 -0.42
CA TYR A 77 8.83 -19.18 -0.87
C TYR A 77 8.27 -19.07 -2.28
N GLU A 78 7.61 -17.97 -2.61
CA GLU A 78 7.12 -17.66 -3.96
C GLU A 78 8.27 -17.63 -4.97
N LYS A 79 9.38 -16.92 -4.68
CA LYS A 79 10.55 -16.86 -5.57
C LYS A 79 11.29 -18.18 -5.72
N LEU A 80 11.20 -19.07 -4.73
CA LEU A 80 11.79 -20.42 -4.78
C LEU A 80 10.85 -21.45 -5.40
N GLU A 81 9.64 -21.05 -5.84
CA GLU A 81 8.58 -21.94 -6.33
C GLU A 81 8.25 -23.07 -5.32
N LYS A 82 8.39 -22.77 -4.03
CA LYS A 82 8.11 -23.69 -2.93
C LYS A 82 6.81 -23.30 -2.25
N LYS A 83 6.06 -24.29 -1.80
CA LYS A 83 4.86 -24.06 -0.99
C LYS A 83 5.27 -23.51 0.38
N ALA A 84 4.80 -22.31 0.72
CA ALA A 84 4.97 -21.74 2.05
C ALA A 84 4.26 -22.62 3.10
N PRO A 85 4.81 -22.74 4.32
CA PRO A 85 4.17 -23.47 5.40
C PRO A 85 2.82 -22.82 5.75
N THR A 86 1.76 -23.63 5.88
CA THR A 86 0.46 -23.15 6.35
C THR A 86 0.58 -22.79 7.83
N ARG A 87 0.54 -21.50 8.16
CA ARG A 87 0.46 -21.02 9.54
C ARG A 87 -0.98 -20.78 9.93
N MET A 88 -1.27 -21.08 11.19
CA MET A 88 -2.51 -20.66 11.81
C MET A 88 -2.49 -19.15 11.96
N ASN A 89 -3.58 -18.49 11.58
CA ASN A 89 -3.74 -17.06 11.86
C ASN A 89 -4.14 -16.85 13.33
N ASN A 90 -4.27 -15.58 13.72
CA ASN A 90 -4.52 -15.21 15.11
C ASN A 90 -5.84 -15.78 15.63
N HIS A 91 -6.89 -15.76 14.80
CA HIS A 91 -8.20 -16.32 15.14
C HIS A 91 -8.13 -17.83 15.36
N GLU A 92 -7.42 -18.55 14.51
CA GLU A 92 -7.25 -19.99 14.66
C GLU A 92 -6.42 -20.38 15.87
N LEU A 93 -5.37 -19.61 16.17
CA LEU A 93 -4.54 -19.86 17.34
C LEU A 93 -5.36 -19.67 18.63
N LEU A 94 -6.13 -18.57 18.70
CA LEU A 94 -7.06 -18.34 19.81
C LEU A 94 -8.10 -19.47 19.90
N GLY A 95 -8.73 -19.81 18.78
CA GLY A 95 -9.75 -20.85 18.74
C GLY A 95 -9.23 -22.22 19.17
N GLN A 96 -7.99 -22.55 18.82
CA GLN A 96 -7.32 -23.76 19.29
C GLN A 96 -7.16 -23.78 20.81
N SER A 97 -6.62 -22.71 21.40
CA SER A 97 -6.44 -22.63 22.85
C SER A 97 -7.77 -22.66 23.61
N MET A 98 -8.84 -22.05 23.08
CA MET A 98 -10.17 -22.09 23.69
C MET A 98 -10.76 -23.50 23.69
N ILE A 99 -10.64 -24.23 22.57
CA ILE A 99 -11.14 -25.61 22.45
C ILE A 99 -10.36 -26.55 23.37
N GLU A 100 -9.04 -26.45 23.42
CA GLU A 100 -8.19 -27.25 24.31
C GLU A 100 -8.56 -26.99 25.78
N SER A 101 -8.59 -25.72 26.18
CA SER A 101 -8.94 -25.33 27.54
C SER A 101 -10.36 -25.79 27.92
N GLY A 102 -11.34 -25.59 27.02
CA GLY A 102 -12.71 -26.03 27.25
C GLY A 102 -12.85 -27.54 27.38
N SER A 103 -12.01 -28.31 26.66
CA SER A 103 -11.95 -29.77 26.78
C SER A 103 -11.34 -30.21 28.11
N GLU A 104 -10.33 -29.50 28.63
CA GLU A 104 -9.72 -29.77 29.94
C GLU A 104 -10.67 -29.50 31.11
N PHE A 105 -11.58 -28.52 31.00
CA PHE A 105 -12.65 -28.31 32.00
C PHE A 105 -13.63 -29.48 32.09
N GLY A 106 -13.76 -30.26 31.02
CA GLY A 106 -14.65 -31.41 30.93
C GLY A 106 -16.10 -31.04 30.55
N PRO A 107 -16.87 -32.01 29.99
CA PRO A 107 -18.16 -31.79 29.34
C PRO A 107 -19.30 -31.39 30.28
N GLY A 108 -19.09 -31.52 31.60
CA GLY A 108 -20.11 -31.21 32.63
C GLY A 108 -20.18 -29.74 33.03
N THR A 109 -19.28 -28.88 32.54
CA THR A 109 -19.24 -27.47 32.92
C THR A 109 -19.86 -26.59 31.82
N ALA A 110 -20.72 -25.64 32.21
CA ALA A 110 -21.27 -24.67 31.27
C ALA A 110 -20.16 -23.82 30.64
N TYR A 111 -19.11 -23.51 31.40
CA TYR A 111 -17.97 -22.74 30.93
C TYR A 111 -17.13 -23.49 29.89
N GLY A 112 -16.81 -24.78 30.12
CA GLY A 112 -16.07 -25.60 29.15
C GLY A 112 -16.82 -25.72 27.82
N ASN A 113 -18.14 -25.97 27.89
CA ASN A 113 -18.99 -26.02 26.69
C ASN A 113 -19.05 -24.67 25.95
N ALA A 114 -19.14 -23.55 26.67
CA ALA A 114 -19.11 -22.22 26.07
C ALA A 114 -17.76 -21.90 25.41
N LEU A 115 -16.64 -22.24 26.06
CA LEU A 115 -15.30 -22.07 25.51
C LEU A 115 -15.11 -22.84 24.20
N ILE A 116 -15.56 -24.10 24.15
CA ILE A 116 -15.50 -24.91 22.93
C ILE A 116 -16.28 -24.23 21.81
N LYS A 117 -17.50 -23.72 22.07
CA LYS A 117 -18.30 -23.01 21.06
C LYS A 117 -17.64 -21.73 20.57
N CYS A 118 -17.12 -20.90 21.47
CA CYS A 118 -16.37 -19.72 21.07
C CYS A 118 -15.15 -20.09 20.20
N GLY A 119 -14.38 -21.10 20.61
CA GLY A 119 -13.20 -21.51 19.87
C GLY A 119 -13.50 -22.12 18.49
N GLU A 120 -14.60 -22.86 18.35
CA GLU A 120 -15.10 -23.34 17.06
C GLU A 120 -15.45 -22.17 16.13
N THR A 121 -16.13 -21.14 16.63
CA THR A 121 -16.49 -19.95 15.85
C THR A 121 -15.25 -19.11 15.49
N GLU A 122 -14.29 -18.94 16.39
CA GLU A 122 -13.02 -18.26 16.08
C GLU A 122 -12.27 -18.97 14.95
N LYS A 123 -12.23 -20.32 14.94
CA LYS A 123 -11.66 -21.07 13.81
C LYS A 123 -12.41 -20.85 12.50
N GLN A 124 -13.74 -20.68 12.53
CA GLN A 124 -14.52 -20.34 11.33
C GLN A 124 -14.16 -18.95 10.80
N ILE A 125 -14.00 -17.95 11.67
CA ILE A 125 -13.53 -16.61 11.29
C ILE A 125 -12.13 -16.69 10.68
N GLY A 126 -11.22 -17.44 11.32
CA GLY A 126 -9.88 -17.67 10.78
C GLY A 126 -9.90 -18.36 9.40
N GLY A 127 -10.86 -19.25 9.16
CA GLY A 127 -11.13 -19.82 7.84
C GLY A 127 -11.52 -18.76 6.80
N ALA A 128 -12.49 -17.91 7.12
CA ALA A 128 -12.93 -16.82 6.26
C ALA A 128 -11.81 -15.80 5.98
N GLU A 129 -10.98 -15.50 6.97
CA GLU A 129 -9.83 -14.58 6.81
C GLU A 129 -8.82 -15.14 5.79
N ARG A 130 -8.53 -16.44 5.82
CA ARG A 130 -7.66 -17.05 4.80
C ARG A 130 -8.23 -16.97 3.41
N GLU A 131 -9.53 -17.17 3.26
CA GLU A 131 -10.20 -17.06 1.97
C GLU A 131 -10.13 -15.63 1.42
N LEU A 132 -10.30 -14.62 2.28
CA LEU A 132 -10.06 -13.21 1.94
C LEU A 132 -8.63 -12.98 1.46
N ILE A 133 -7.63 -13.42 2.23
CA ILE A 133 -6.21 -13.24 1.89
C ILE A 133 -5.90 -13.92 0.55
N GLN A 134 -6.37 -15.14 0.34
CA GLN A 134 -6.17 -15.88 -0.90
C GLN A 134 -6.85 -15.21 -2.10
N SER A 135 -8.12 -14.81 -1.95
CA SER A 135 -8.88 -14.15 -3.01
C SER A 135 -8.23 -12.82 -3.40
N ALA A 136 -7.83 -12.00 -2.43
CA ALA A 136 -7.12 -10.75 -2.68
C ALA A 136 -5.74 -10.99 -3.32
N ALA A 137 -5.00 -12.03 -2.92
CA ALA A 137 -3.73 -12.37 -3.54
C ALA A 137 -3.88 -12.72 -5.03
N ILE A 138 -4.88 -13.53 -5.37
CA ILE A 138 -5.09 -14.04 -6.73
C ILE A 138 -5.74 -12.99 -7.63
N ASN A 139 -6.83 -12.36 -7.18
CA ASN A 139 -7.69 -11.54 -8.04
C ASN A 139 -7.30 -10.05 -8.03
N PHE A 140 -6.49 -9.61 -7.05
CA PHE A 140 -6.09 -8.22 -6.91
C PHE A 140 -4.57 -8.01 -7.00
N LEU A 141 -3.79 -8.66 -6.13
CA LEU A 141 -2.34 -8.43 -6.07
C LEU A 141 -1.61 -9.02 -7.28
N THR A 142 -1.95 -10.23 -7.70
CA THR A 142 -1.27 -10.90 -8.83
C THR A 142 -1.39 -10.14 -10.15
N PRO A 143 -2.58 -9.65 -10.58
CA PRO A 143 -2.69 -8.81 -11.76
C PRO A 143 -1.83 -7.55 -11.71
N PHE A 144 -1.74 -6.90 -10.54
CA PHE A 144 -0.94 -5.69 -10.35
C PHE A 144 0.56 -6.01 -10.44
N ARG A 145 1.00 -7.13 -9.85
CA ARG A 145 2.39 -7.62 -10.01
C ARG A 145 2.72 -7.94 -11.46
N ASN A 146 1.83 -8.60 -12.19
CA ASN A 146 2.04 -8.95 -13.59
C ASN A 146 2.22 -7.70 -14.46
N PHE A 147 1.42 -6.65 -14.23
CA PHE A 147 1.59 -5.37 -14.90
C PHE A 147 2.97 -4.74 -14.57
N LEU A 148 3.32 -4.65 -13.29
CA LEU A 148 4.58 -4.03 -12.86
C LEU A 148 5.82 -4.80 -13.34
N GLU A 149 5.79 -6.13 -13.23
CA GLU A 149 6.93 -6.99 -13.53
C GLU A 149 7.04 -7.37 -15.01
N GLY A 150 5.95 -7.27 -15.78
CA GLY A 150 5.89 -7.60 -17.21
C GLY A 150 5.78 -6.34 -18.08
N ASP A 151 4.56 -5.82 -18.18
CA ASP A 151 4.23 -4.72 -19.11
C ASP A 151 5.06 -3.47 -18.83
N PHE A 152 5.11 -3.04 -17.56
CA PHE A 152 5.81 -1.81 -17.21
C PHE A 152 7.33 -1.92 -17.35
N LYS A 153 7.93 -3.09 -17.08
CA LYS A 153 9.36 -3.30 -17.39
C LYS A 153 9.65 -3.16 -18.88
N THR A 154 8.72 -3.62 -19.73
CA THR A 154 8.84 -3.45 -21.18
C THR A 154 8.72 -1.98 -21.57
N ILE A 155 7.76 -1.24 -21.01
CA ILE A 155 7.63 0.22 -21.19
C ILE A 155 8.93 0.94 -20.80
N LEU A 156 9.53 0.61 -19.64
CA LEU A 156 10.79 1.21 -19.19
C LEU A 156 11.95 0.94 -20.16
N LYS A 157 12.03 -0.28 -20.69
CA LYS A 157 13.05 -0.66 -21.67
C LYS A 157 12.92 0.14 -22.96
N GLU A 158 11.72 0.19 -23.53
CA GLU A 158 11.48 0.91 -24.80
C GLU A 158 11.61 2.43 -24.63
N ARG A 159 11.19 2.99 -23.48
CA ARG A 159 11.45 4.41 -23.11
C ARG A 159 12.95 4.71 -23.05
N LYS A 160 13.75 3.83 -22.45
CA LYS A 160 15.21 4.01 -22.39
C LYS A 160 15.82 3.94 -23.80
N LEU A 161 15.34 3.02 -24.64
CA LEU A 161 15.81 2.90 -26.02
C LEU A 161 15.41 4.13 -26.85
N LEU A 162 14.21 4.68 -26.66
CA LEU A 162 13.76 5.92 -27.28
C LEU A 162 14.69 7.09 -26.91
N GLN A 163 15.06 7.22 -25.64
CA GLN A 163 16.01 8.25 -25.20
C GLN A 163 17.38 8.09 -25.87
N VAL A 164 17.86 6.85 -26.02
CA VAL A 164 19.11 6.55 -26.73
C VAL A 164 19.01 6.97 -28.21
N LYS A 165 17.92 6.62 -28.89
CA LYS A 165 17.70 6.98 -30.30
C LYS A 165 17.55 8.49 -30.50
N ARG A 166 16.95 9.20 -29.55
CA ARG A 166 16.90 10.67 -29.55
C ARG A 166 18.30 11.28 -29.51
N LEU A 167 19.16 10.80 -28.61
CA LEU A 167 20.55 11.25 -28.51
C LEU A 167 21.36 10.96 -29.79
N ASP A 168 21.13 9.80 -30.41
CA ASP A 168 21.76 9.45 -31.69
C ASP A 168 21.33 10.42 -32.81
N LEU A 169 20.04 10.74 -32.87
CA LEU A 169 19.50 11.70 -33.82
C LEU A 169 20.08 13.11 -33.60
N ASP A 170 20.17 13.57 -32.35
CA ASP A 170 20.75 14.87 -32.01
C ASP A 170 22.24 14.96 -32.39
N ALA A 171 23.00 13.88 -32.18
CA ALA A 171 24.39 13.77 -32.60
C ALA A 171 24.54 13.79 -34.14
N ALA A 172 23.65 13.09 -34.87
CA ALA A 172 23.64 13.09 -36.33
C ALA A 172 23.30 14.48 -36.91
N LYS A 173 22.30 15.17 -36.33
CA LYS A 173 21.98 16.57 -36.68
C LYS A 173 23.19 17.47 -36.49
N THR A 174 23.90 17.34 -35.36
CA THR A 174 25.11 18.12 -35.07
C THR A 174 26.25 17.81 -36.04
N ARG A 175 26.43 16.53 -36.41
CA ARG A 175 27.45 16.13 -37.40
C ARG A 175 27.17 16.70 -38.78
N LEU A 176 25.91 16.68 -39.21
CA LEU A 176 25.50 17.32 -40.47
C LEU A 176 25.78 18.84 -40.44
N LYS A 177 25.43 19.52 -39.34
CA LYS A 177 25.74 20.96 -39.16
C LYS A 177 27.25 21.26 -39.25
N LYS A 178 28.11 20.33 -38.82
CA LYS A 178 29.59 20.48 -38.82
C LYS A 178 30.24 20.05 -40.15
N ALA A 179 29.57 19.28 -41.01
CA ALA A 179 30.14 18.75 -42.24
C ALA A 179 30.30 19.86 -43.32
N ARG A 180 31.55 20.15 -43.72
CA ARG A 180 31.86 21.22 -44.69
C ARG A 180 32.15 20.72 -46.11
N MET A 181 32.68 19.50 -46.26
CA MET A 181 33.03 18.91 -47.56
C MET A 181 31.81 18.19 -48.15
N ALA A 182 31.67 18.20 -49.48
CA ALA A 182 30.52 17.61 -50.18
C ALA A 182 30.32 16.12 -49.84
N ASP A 183 31.38 15.31 -49.90
CA ASP A 183 31.31 13.87 -49.59
C ASP A 183 30.98 13.61 -48.10
N ALA A 184 31.58 14.39 -47.19
CA ALA A 184 31.30 14.29 -45.76
C ALA A 184 29.86 14.72 -45.44
N ARG A 185 29.33 15.69 -46.18
CA ARG A 185 27.94 16.15 -46.05
C ARG A 185 26.97 15.10 -46.57
N ALA A 186 27.22 14.50 -47.73
CA ALA A 186 26.39 13.42 -48.27
C ALA A 186 26.35 12.20 -47.31
N ALA A 187 27.50 11.84 -46.71
CA ALA A 187 27.55 10.78 -45.70
C ALA A 187 26.75 11.14 -44.43
N ALA A 188 26.88 12.37 -43.93
CA ALA A 188 26.15 12.84 -42.75
C ALA A 188 24.62 12.97 -43.00
N GLU A 189 24.21 13.36 -44.21
CA GLU A 189 22.79 13.40 -44.61
C GLU A 189 22.19 11.98 -44.64
N GLN A 190 22.93 11.00 -45.15
CA GLN A 190 22.51 9.60 -45.13
C GLN A 190 22.41 9.05 -43.70
N GLU A 191 23.38 9.36 -42.84
CA GLU A 191 23.34 8.98 -41.41
C GLU A 191 22.16 9.62 -40.68
N LEU A 192 21.90 10.91 -40.93
CA LEU A 192 20.74 11.61 -40.35
C LEU A 192 19.42 10.95 -40.77
N ARG A 193 19.29 10.59 -42.05
CA ARG A 193 18.08 9.91 -42.54
C ARG A 193 17.87 8.55 -41.87
N MET A 194 18.93 7.77 -41.69
CA MET A 194 18.88 6.47 -41.02
C MET A 194 18.49 6.63 -39.54
N THR A 195 19.18 7.51 -38.81
CA THR A 195 18.92 7.74 -37.38
C THR A 195 17.54 8.33 -37.12
N GLN A 196 17.03 9.22 -37.98
CA GLN A 196 15.66 9.71 -37.92
C GLN A 196 14.64 8.57 -38.05
N SER A 197 14.79 7.71 -39.06
CA SER A 197 13.88 6.57 -39.26
C SER A 197 13.91 5.60 -38.06
N GLU A 198 15.07 5.38 -37.44
CA GLU A 198 15.18 4.55 -36.24
C GLU A 198 14.50 5.19 -35.02
N PHE A 199 14.64 6.50 -34.86
CA PHE A 199 13.97 7.26 -33.80
C PHE A 199 12.45 7.23 -33.98
N ASP A 200 11.94 7.50 -35.18
CA ASP A 200 10.50 7.50 -35.46
C ASP A 200 9.87 6.12 -35.20
N ARG A 201 10.55 5.06 -35.66
CA ARG A 201 10.13 3.67 -35.39
C ARG A 201 10.10 3.38 -33.88
N GLN A 202 11.09 3.87 -33.14
CA GLN A 202 11.18 3.65 -31.70
C GLN A 202 10.13 4.47 -30.92
N ALA A 203 9.84 5.69 -31.38
CA ALA A 203 8.80 6.54 -30.82
C ALA A 203 7.43 5.87 -30.98
N GLU A 204 7.15 5.31 -32.16
CA GLU A 204 5.90 4.60 -32.43
C GLU A 204 5.73 3.34 -31.56
N ILE A 205 6.77 2.52 -31.41
CA ILE A 205 6.75 1.36 -30.50
C ILE A 205 6.44 1.78 -29.07
N THR A 206 7.12 2.84 -28.61
CA THR A 206 6.92 3.36 -27.26
C THR A 206 5.50 3.91 -27.09
N ARG A 207 4.98 4.65 -28.08
CA ARG A 207 3.61 5.18 -28.11
C ARG A 207 2.57 4.06 -27.95
N LEU A 208 2.67 3.01 -28.77
CA LEU A 208 1.73 1.88 -28.74
C LEU A 208 1.69 1.18 -27.37
N LEU A 209 2.86 0.99 -26.74
CA LEU A 209 2.93 0.42 -25.39
C LEU A 209 2.27 1.33 -24.34
N LEU A 210 2.52 2.64 -24.42
CA LEU A 210 1.94 3.61 -23.48
C LEU A 210 0.43 3.75 -23.65
N GLU A 211 -0.09 3.67 -24.88
CA GLU A 211 -1.53 3.63 -25.15
C GLU A 211 -2.19 2.39 -24.55
N GLY A 212 -1.46 1.26 -24.58
CA GLY A 212 -1.86 -0.01 -23.95
C GLY A 212 -2.15 0.09 -22.44
N VAL A 213 -1.56 1.05 -21.73
CA VAL A 213 -1.81 1.30 -20.29
C VAL A 213 -3.30 1.57 -20.01
N SER A 214 -4.03 2.15 -20.97
CA SER A 214 -5.47 2.38 -20.84
C SER A 214 -6.26 1.08 -20.76
N SER A 215 -5.82 0.03 -21.48
CA SER A 215 -6.41 -1.31 -21.40
C SER A 215 -6.14 -1.95 -20.04
N THR A 216 -4.92 -1.79 -19.52
CA THR A 216 -4.56 -2.24 -18.17
C THR A 216 -5.45 -1.61 -17.10
N HIS A 217 -5.78 -0.32 -17.22
CA HIS A 217 -6.70 0.34 -16.27
C HIS A 217 -8.10 -0.31 -16.26
N ALA A 218 -8.64 -0.68 -17.43
CA ALA A 218 -9.92 -1.38 -17.50
C ALA A 218 -9.88 -2.72 -16.76
N HIS A 219 -8.74 -3.42 -16.81
CA HIS A 219 -8.53 -4.64 -16.03
C HIS A 219 -8.40 -4.36 -14.53
N HIS A 220 -7.57 -3.39 -14.12
CA HIS A 220 -7.40 -3.00 -12.72
C HIS A 220 -8.71 -2.55 -12.06
N LEU A 221 -9.61 -1.90 -12.80
CA LEU A 221 -10.94 -1.55 -12.32
C LEU A 221 -11.76 -2.78 -11.95
N ARG A 222 -11.67 -3.88 -12.71
CA ARG A 222 -12.34 -5.14 -12.35
C ARG A 222 -11.73 -5.74 -11.09
N CYS A 223 -10.40 -5.79 -11.01
CA CYS A 223 -9.70 -6.27 -9.81
C CYS A 223 -10.12 -5.50 -8.55
N LEU A 224 -10.31 -4.18 -8.64
CA LEU A 224 -10.81 -3.37 -7.52
C LEU A 224 -12.22 -3.80 -7.08
N ASN A 225 -13.11 -4.12 -8.01
CA ASN A 225 -14.45 -4.63 -7.68
C ASN A 225 -14.34 -6.00 -7.00
N ASP A 226 -13.54 -6.91 -7.56
CA ASP A 226 -13.32 -8.26 -6.99
C ASP A 226 -12.75 -8.18 -5.57
N PHE A 227 -11.86 -7.22 -5.29
CA PHE A 227 -11.31 -6.98 -3.95
C PHE A 227 -12.37 -6.50 -2.96
N VAL A 228 -13.22 -5.56 -3.36
CA VAL A 228 -14.32 -5.07 -2.53
C VAL A 228 -15.34 -6.17 -2.26
N GLU A 229 -15.64 -7.01 -3.26
CA GLU A 229 -16.53 -8.16 -3.11
C GLU A 229 -15.95 -9.21 -2.14
N ALA A 230 -14.65 -9.49 -2.23
CA ALA A 230 -13.97 -10.39 -1.29
C ALA A 230 -14.05 -9.87 0.16
N GLN A 231 -13.78 -8.57 0.38
CA GLN A 231 -13.93 -7.96 1.71
C GLN A 231 -15.37 -8.00 2.22
N THR A 232 -16.33 -7.69 1.35
CA THR A 232 -17.76 -7.72 1.69
C THR A 232 -18.19 -9.12 2.15
N THR A 233 -17.76 -10.15 1.40
CA THR A 233 -18.04 -11.56 1.71
C THR A 233 -17.46 -11.94 3.07
N TYR A 234 -16.20 -11.60 3.33
CA TYR A 234 -15.54 -11.87 4.62
C TYR A 234 -16.28 -11.26 5.81
N TYR A 235 -16.59 -9.96 5.76
CA TYR A 235 -17.26 -9.29 6.88
C TYR A 235 -18.69 -9.81 7.08
N ALA A 236 -19.40 -10.14 5.99
CA ALA A 236 -20.73 -10.73 6.08
C ALA A 236 -20.69 -12.12 6.76
N GLN A 237 -19.73 -12.97 6.38
CA GLN A 237 -19.53 -14.28 7.00
C GLN A 237 -19.19 -14.14 8.50
N CYS A 238 -18.25 -13.26 8.85
CA CYS A 238 -17.87 -13.03 10.25
C CYS A 238 -19.06 -12.57 11.10
N TYR A 239 -19.87 -11.65 10.56
CA TYR A 239 -21.08 -11.19 11.24
C TYR A 239 -22.09 -12.33 11.47
N GLN A 240 -22.30 -13.19 10.47
CA GLN A 240 -23.18 -14.35 10.60
C GLN A 240 -22.67 -15.33 11.65
N TYR A 241 -21.37 -15.67 11.64
CA TYR A 241 -20.75 -16.57 12.61
C TYR A 241 -20.90 -16.06 14.05
N MET A 242 -20.63 -14.76 14.27
CA MET A 242 -20.80 -14.12 15.57
C MET A 242 -22.27 -14.08 16.02
N GLY A 243 -23.19 -13.79 15.11
CA GLY A 243 -24.62 -13.79 15.40
C GLY A 243 -25.16 -15.16 15.79
N ASP A 244 -24.67 -16.23 15.15
CA ASP A 244 -25.03 -17.60 15.50
C ASP A 244 -24.40 -18.05 16.83
N LEU A 245 -23.16 -17.63 17.12
CA LEU A 245 -22.53 -17.87 18.41
C LEU A 245 -23.34 -17.26 19.56
N GLN A 246 -23.84 -16.03 19.43
CA GLN A 246 -24.68 -15.40 20.46
C GLN A 246 -25.93 -16.24 20.78
N LYS A 247 -26.57 -16.81 19.76
CA LYS A 247 -27.74 -17.71 19.95
C LYS A 247 -27.34 -19.01 20.64
N GLN A 248 -26.21 -19.60 20.24
CA GLN A 248 -25.70 -20.83 20.85
C GLN A 248 -25.34 -20.61 22.32
N LEU A 249 -24.65 -19.51 22.65
CA LEU A 249 -24.29 -19.18 24.02
C LEU A 249 -25.52 -18.88 24.90
N GLY A 250 -26.55 -18.24 24.34
CA GLY A 250 -27.82 -17.98 25.03
C GLY A 250 -28.60 -19.23 25.42
N SER A 251 -28.26 -20.40 24.85
CA SER A 251 -28.87 -21.68 25.20
C SER A 251 -28.26 -22.34 26.44
N PHE A 252 -27.10 -21.87 26.91
CA PHE A 252 -26.50 -22.41 28.14
C PHE A 252 -27.28 -21.94 29.37
N PRO A 253 -27.62 -22.84 30.30
CA PRO A 253 -28.28 -22.44 31.54
C PRO A 253 -27.35 -21.49 32.31
N SER A 254 -27.84 -20.29 32.59
CA SER A 254 -27.22 -19.36 33.52
C SER A 254 -27.36 -19.88 34.95
N SER A 255 -26.66 -20.98 35.28
CA SER A 255 -26.60 -21.56 36.64
C SER A 255 -25.88 -20.64 37.65
N PHE A 256 -25.60 -19.39 37.31
CA PHE A 256 -25.31 -18.33 38.27
C PHE A 256 -26.57 -17.75 38.93
N SER A 257 -27.75 -18.37 38.76
CA SER A 257 -28.92 -18.10 39.62
C SER A 257 -28.82 -18.87 40.95
N ASN A 258 -28.01 -18.29 41.84
CA ASN A 258 -28.18 -18.20 43.29
C ASN A 258 -28.75 -19.44 44.05
N ASN A 259 -27.86 -20.31 44.54
CA ASN A 259 -28.22 -21.36 45.49
C ASN A 259 -28.17 -20.93 46.97
N ASN A 260 -28.41 -19.65 47.30
CA ASN A 260 -28.79 -19.26 48.66
C ASN A 260 -29.33 -17.83 48.77
N GLN A 261 -30.42 -17.69 49.53
CA GLN A 261 -31.15 -16.48 49.96
C GLN A 261 -32.22 -15.87 49.02
N SER A 262 -33.47 -16.19 49.40
CA SER A 262 -34.63 -15.31 49.55
C SER A 262 -34.94 -14.27 48.46
N SER A 263 -36.01 -14.56 47.71
CA SER A 263 -37.08 -13.63 47.30
C SER A 263 -36.74 -12.16 47.10
N VAL A 264 -36.51 -11.74 45.86
CA VAL A 264 -37.22 -10.60 45.21
C VAL A 264 -37.24 -10.83 43.70
N SER A 265 -38.42 -10.67 43.13
CA SER A 265 -38.79 -10.66 41.71
C SER A 265 -38.19 -9.49 40.92
N GLY A 266 -37.75 -9.75 39.68
CA GLY A 266 -37.50 -8.71 38.67
C GLY A 266 -36.63 -9.20 37.53
N GLY A 267 -37.23 -9.67 36.44
CA GLY A 267 -36.53 -10.07 35.22
C GLY A 267 -35.82 -8.88 34.57
N ALA A 268 -34.51 -9.01 34.36
CA ALA A 268 -33.73 -8.12 33.52
C ALA A 268 -33.52 -8.79 32.16
N SER A 269 -34.45 -8.54 31.24
CA SER A 269 -34.24 -8.78 29.81
C SER A 269 -33.25 -7.74 29.28
N ILE A 270 -32.09 -8.21 28.82
CA ILE A 270 -31.15 -7.40 28.05
C ILE A 270 -31.85 -7.07 26.72
N SER A 271 -32.30 -5.82 26.61
CA SER A 271 -32.84 -5.28 25.36
C SER A 271 -31.68 -4.92 24.45
N VAL A 272 -31.43 -5.75 23.43
CA VAL A 272 -30.55 -5.40 22.31
C VAL A 272 -31.29 -4.36 21.45
N PRO A 273 -30.71 -3.20 21.11
CA PRO A 273 -31.32 -2.33 20.11
C PRO A 273 -31.18 -2.98 18.73
N THR A 274 -32.28 -3.52 18.20
CA THR A 274 -32.41 -3.91 16.80
C THR A 274 -32.39 -2.65 15.94
N ILE A 275 -31.36 -2.47 15.12
CA ILE A 275 -31.36 -1.48 14.03
C ILE A 275 -32.00 -2.17 12.81
N PRO A 276 -33.19 -1.74 12.33
CA PRO A 276 -33.69 -2.21 11.05
C PRO A 276 -32.93 -1.49 9.92
N VAL A 277 -32.22 -2.25 9.09
CA VAL A 277 -31.67 -1.74 7.82
C VAL A 277 -32.83 -1.58 6.85
N SER A 278 -33.34 -0.36 6.72
CA SER A 278 -34.15 0.07 5.58
C SER A 278 -33.46 1.25 4.92
N ALA A 279 -33.12 1.06 3.65
CA ALA A 279 -32.44 2.02 2.81
C ALA A 279 -33.24 3.32 2.69
N SER A 280 -32.64 4.43 3.11
CA SER A 280 -32.88 5.76 2.54
C SER A 280 -31.73 6.69 2.95
N LEU A 281 -31.12 7.33 1.94
CA LEU A 281 -30.06 8.33 2.09
C LEU A 281 -30.58 9.56 2.85
N PRO A 282 -29.81 10.15 3.79
CA PRO A 282 -29.97 11.54 4.15
C PRO A 282 -28.80 12.40 3.64
N SER A 283 -29.19 13.57 3.13
CA SER A 283 -28.38 14.70 2.72
C SER A 283 -27.51 15.25 3.85
N VAL A 284 -26.32 15.72 3.47
CA VAL A 284 -25.34 16.39 4.34
C VAL A 284 -25.87 17.74 4.83
N SER A 285 -25.99 17.90 6.14
CA SER A 285 -25.90 19.21 6.80
C SER A 285 -25.53 19.06 8.28
N GLY A 286 -24.31 19.52 8.62
CA GLY A 286 -23.96 20.23 9.85
C GLY A 286 -24.01 19.51 11.21
N GLY A 287 -22.82 19.37 11.84
CA GLY A 287 -22.64 19.71 13.25
C GLY A 287 -22.61 18.60 14.31
N SER A 288 -21.41 18.38 14.84
CA SER A 288 -21.10 18.17 16.28
C SER A 288 -21.34 16.82 16.97
N SER A 289 -20.19 16.15 17.23
CA SER A 289 -19.67 15.61 18.52
C SER A 289 -20.47 14.62 19.39
N VAL A 290 -19.80 13.49 19.72
CA VAL A 290 -19.61 12.78 21.03
C VAL A 290 -19.61 11.26 20.84
N SER A 291 -18.88 10.37 21.52
CA SER A 291 -17.58 10.29 22.20
C SER A 291 -17.35 8.82 22.61
N GLY A 292 -16.09 8.37 22.69
CA GLY A 292 -15.62 7.25 23.53
C GLY A 292 -14.67 6.28 22.81
N GLY A 293 -13.43 6.03 23.26
CA GLY A 293 -12.67 6.59 24.38
C GLY A 293 -11.31 5.90 24.54
N THR A 294 -10.23 6.69 24.64
CA THR A 294 -8.88 6.31 25.17
C THR A 294 -8.12 7.53 25.75
N SER A 295 -8.80 8.63 26.06
CA SER A 295 -8.22 9.98 26.19
C SER A 295 -7.83 10.45 27.61
N GLY A 296 -7.55 9.53 28.55
CA GLY A 296 -7.28 9.89 29.96
C GLY A 296 -6.05 10.79 30.18
N GLY A 297 -4.88 10.42 29.63
CA GLY A 297 -3.61 11.15 29.89
C GLY A 297 -3.46 12.46 29.12
N PHE A 298 -4.08 12.57 27.94
CA PHE A 298 -3.94 13.73 27.06
C PHE A 298 -4.81 14.91 27.50
N ASN A 299 -5.93 14.66 28.18
CA ASN A 299 -6.84 15.71 28.64
C ASN A 299 -6.24 16.54 29.80
N GLU A 300 -5.38 15.91 30.61
CA GLU A 300 -4.67 16.54 31.72
C GLU A 300 -3.51 17.45 31.25
N LEU A 301 -2.81 17.04 30.17
CA LEU A 301 -1.77 17.86 29.53
C LEU A 301 -2.35 19.17 28.94
N ARG A 302 -3.58 19.12 28.44
CA ARG A 302 -4.29 20.28 27.86
C ARG A 302 -4.75 21.31 28.89
N SER A 303 -5.04 20.86 30.11
CA SER A 303 -5.53 21.74 31.19
C SER A 303 -4.40 22.48 31.92
N SER A 304 -3.16 21.97 31.81
CA SER A 304 -2.03 22.41 32.65
C SER A 304 -0.95 23.22 31.90
N ASN A 305 -1.04 23.39 30.57
CA ASN A 305 0.04 23.98 29.73
C ASN A 305 1.44 23.41 30.07
N SER A 306 1.49 22.17 30.55
CA SER A 306 2.72 21.52 30.97
C SER A 306 3.30 20.70 29.81
N SER A 307 4.62 20.55 29.76
CA SER A 307 5.29 19.67 28.82
C SER A 307 5.50 18.29 29.47
N ARG A 308 5.12 17.21 28.79
CA ARG A 308 5.39 15.82 29.23
C ARG A 308 6.27 15.11 28.21
N LYS A 309 6.99 14.08 28.66
CA LYS A 309 7.69 13.18 27.73
C LYS A 309 6.71 12.18 27.15
N ALA A 310 6.85 11.89 25.86
CA ALA A 310 6.12 10.84 25.18
C ALA A 310 7.09 9.95 24.41
N ARG A 311 6.79 8.65 24.33
CA ARG A 311 7.44 7.72 23.43
C ARG A 311 6.69 7.71 22.11
N VAL A 312 7.43 7.74 21.01
CA VAL A 312 6.88 7.62 19.66
C VAL A 312 6.60 6.14 19.38
N LEU A 313 5.38 5.82 18.99
CA LEU A 313 4.93 4.45 18.72
C LEU A 313 5.27 3.99 17.29
N TYR A 314 5.31 4.93 16.33
CA TYR A 314 5.52 4.64 14.91
C TYR A 314 6.33 5.74 14.24
N ASP A 315 7.08 5.40 13.19
CA ASP A 315 7.71 6.38 12.32
C ASP A 315 6.65 7.32 11.72
N TYR A 316 6.94 8.62 11.68
CA TYR A 316 6.07 9.63 11.10
C TYR A 316 6.89 10.61 10.25
N ASP A 317 6.58 10.72 8.97
CA ASP A 317 7.19 11.73 8.10
C ASP A 317 6.33 13.00 8.10
N ALA A 318 6.92 14.13 8.49
CA ALA A 318 6.25 15.43 8.46
C ALA A 318 5.76 15.76 7.05
N ALA A 319 4.46 16.03 6.91
CA ALA A 319 3.84 16.41 5.64
C ALA A 319 4.07 17.89 5.30
N SER A 320 4.44 18.71 6.30
CA SER A 320 4.69 20.14 6.13
C SER A 320 5.83 20.63 7.03
N SER A 321 6.36 21.82 6.74
CA SER A 321 7.39 22.47 7.57
C SER A 321 6.89 22.89 8.96
N SER A 322 5.58 22.75 9.23
CA SER A 322 4.97 23.00 10.54
C SER A 322 4.88 21.74 11.41
N GLU A 323 5.21 20.57 10.85
CA GLU A 323 5.17 19.26 11.50
C GLU A 323 6.57 18.76 11.81
N LEU A 324 6.68 17.82 12.75
CA LEU A 324 7.96 17.23 13.15
C LEU A 324 7.99 15.74 12.76
N SER A 325 9.01 15.34 11.98
CA SER A 325 9.19 13.92 11.64
C SER A 325 9.68 13.13 12.85
N LEU A 326 9.05 11.99 13.10
CA LEU A 326 9.30 11.12 14.24
C LEU A 326 9.88 9.77 13.81
N LEU A 327 10.69 9.19 14.69
CA LEU A 327 11.19 7.82 14.59
C LEU A 327 10.59 6.97 15.72
N ALA A 328 10.16 5.76 15.41
CA ALA A 328 9.61 4.82 16.38
C ALA A 328 10.61 4.57 17.53
N ASP A 329 10.05 4.42 18.74
CA ASP A 329 10.76 4.27 20.01
C ASP A 329 11.62 5.46 20.46
N GLU A 330 11.63 6.58 19.72
CA GLU A 330 12.28 7.80 20.21
C GLU A 330 11.43 8.49 21.29
N VAL A 331 12.08 9.21 22.21
CA VAL A 331 11.41 9.95 23.30
C VAL A 331 11.47 11.45 23.01
N ILE A 332 10.31 12.07 22.85
CA ILE A 332 10.17 13.50 22.60
C ILE A 332 9.44 14.19 23.74
N THR A 333 9.59 15.52 23.82
CA THR A 333 8.79 16.34 24.75
C THR A 333 7.58 16.87 24.02
N VAL A 334 6.38 16.71 24.58
CA VAL A 334 5.12 17.15 23.98
C VAL A 334 4.39 18.12 24.90
N SER A 335 3.77 19.13 24.31
CA SER A 335 3.00 20.15 25.03
C SER A 335 1.74 20.53 24.26
N SER A 336 0.73 21.01 24.99
CA SER A 336 -0.47 21.59 24.39
C SER A 336 -0.26 23.09 24.18
N VAL A 337 -0.59 23.57 22.98
CA VAL A 337 -0.56 25.01 22.64
C VAL A 337 -1.99 25.50 22.44
N PRO A 338 -2.39 26.67 23.00
CA PRO A 338 -3.72 27.24 22.77
C PRO A 338 -4.01 27.47 21.29
N GLY A 339 -5.18 27.03 20.81
CA GLY A 339 -5.60 27.16 19.40
C GLY A 339 -5.17 26.01 18.48
N MET A 340 -4.62 24.92 19.03
CA MET A 340 -4.21 23.73 18.29
C MET A 340 -5.30 22.67 18.26
N ASP A 341 -5.39 21.91 17.15
CA ASP A 341 -6.43 20.90 16.93
C ASP A 341 -6.41 19.75 17.94
N SER A 342 -7.57 19.12 18.17
CA SER A 342 -7.78 18.11 19.21
C SER A 342 -6.97 16.82 19.02
N ASP A 343 -6.37 16.63 17.86
CA ASP A 343 -5.67 15.39 17.50
C ASP A 343 -4.15 15.59 17.43
N TRP A 344 -3.68 16.81 17.76
CA TRP A 344 -2.28 17.22 17.63
C TRP A 344 -1.71 17.73 18.95
N LEU A 345 -0.40 17.52 19.12
CA LEU A 345 0.44 18.12 20.16
C LEU A 345 1.67 18.78 19.55
N MET A 346 2.26 19.74 20.26
CA MET A 346 3.53 20.35 19.86
C MET A 346 4.66 19.48 20.39
N GLY A 347 5.37 18.80 19.49
CA GLY A 347 6.52 17.97 19.78
C GLY A 347 7.82 18.75 19.69
N GLU A 348 8.74 18.49 20.60
CA GLU A 348 10.07 19.09 20.68
C GLU A 348 11.14 17.99 20.77
N ARG A 349 12.02 17.97 19.77
CA ARG A 349 13.19 17.09 19.68
C ARG A 349 14.45 17.95 19.54
N GLY A 350 15.10 18.22 20.66
CA GLY A 350 16.27 19.11 20.71
C GLY A 350 15.90 20.54 20.27
N ASN A 351 16.48 21.02 19.17
CA ASN A 351 16.20 22.36 18.63
C ASN A 351 15.05 22.38 17.61
N GLN A 352 14.44 21.24 17.30
CA GLN A 352 13.34 21.14 16.34
C GLN A 352 12.01 21.07 17.09
N LYS A 353 11.04 21.89 16.67
CA LYS A 353 9.67 21.89 17.18
C LYS A 353 8.69 21.80 16.02
N GLY A 354 7.62 21.04 16.19
CA GLY A 354 6.58 20.92 15.19
C GLY A 354 5.38 20.15 15.70
N LYS A 355 4.29 20.20 14.95
CA LYS A 355 3.07 19.47 15.27
C LYS A 355 3.30 17.97 15.09
N VAL A 356 2.81 17.19 16.05
CA VAL A 356 2.87 15.72 16.05
C VAL A 356 1.49 15.15 16.37
N PRO A 357 1.06 14.07 15.69
CA PRO A 357 -0.24 13.46 15.93
C PRO A 357 -0.25 12.67 17.24
N ILE A 358 -1.31 12.83 18.03
CA ILE A 358 -1.48 12.16 19.34
C ILE A 358 -1.50 10.63 19.20
N THR A 359 -2.07 10.12 18.11
CA THR A 359 -2.20 8.68 17.83
C THR A 359 -0.87 7.96 17.65
N TYR A 360 0.23 8.72 17.47
CA TYR A 360 1.59 8.19 17.30
C TYR A 360 2.40 8.26 18.59
N LEU A 361 1.78 8.66 19.70
CA LEU A 361 2.45 8.95 20.95
C LEU A 361 1.86 8.17 22.11
N GLU A 362 2.74 7.71 22.98
CA GLU A 362 2.41 7.17 24.29
C GLU A 362 3.01 8.09 25.35
N LEU A 363 2.16 8.75 26.15
CA LEU A 363 2.62 9.59 27.25
C LEU A 363 3.23 8.74 28.36
N PHE A 364 4.38 9.14 28.88
CA PHE A 364 4.85 8.62 30.15
C PHE A 364 3.97 9.20 31.26
N ASN A 365 3.38 8.32 32.09
CA ASN A 365 2.62 8.70 33.28
C ASN A 365 3.52 9.35 34.34
#